data_AF-F4WD52-F1
#
_entry.id   AF-F4WD52-F1
#
_cell.length_a   1.000
_cell.length_b   1.000
_cell.length_c   1.000
_cell.angle_alpha   90.00
_cell.angle_beta   90.00
_cell.angle_gamma   90.00
#
_symmetry.space_group_name_H-M   'P 1'
#
loop_
_entity.id
_entity.type
_entity.pdbx_description
1 polymer ?
#
loop_
_entity_poly.entity_id
_entity_poly.type
_entity_poly.pdbx_seq_one_letter_code
_entity_poly.pdbx_strand_id
1 'polypeptide(L)'
;MSVYEPNSCHLREVLIFCFNMKKSTAEAHRMLSNIYGEAAISERTCHKWFQHFKNGDFHVEDQHRGGREKVFEDAELKALLDQDSCQNQKELARSLGVTQSAISKRLKAMGMIQKQGNWVPYELKPRDVERRLFACEQLLERQRRKGFLHRIVIGDEKMGS
;
A
#
# COMPACT_ATOMS: atom_id res chain seq x y z
N MET A 1 -10.01 -24.24 33.95
CA MET A 1 -10.51 -24.69 32.63
C MET A 1 -10.55 -23.47 31.74
N SER A 2 -9.84 -23.44 30.61
CA SER A 2 -9.97 -22.36 29.64
C SER A 2 -11.37 -22.43 29.04
N VAL A 3 -12.21 -21.43 29.31
CA VAL A 3 -13.52 -21.29 28.66
C VAL A 3 -13.24 -20.82 27.24
N TYR A 4 -13.74 -21.56 26.25
CA TYR A 4 -13.61 -21.16 24.84
C TYR A 4 -14.46 -19.92 24.60
N GLU A 5 -13.82 -18.81 24.21
CA GLU A 5 -14.50 -17.59 23.80
C GLU A 5 -14.70 -17.60 22.27
N PRO A 6 -15.95 -17.66 21.78
CA PRO A 6 -16.21 -17.72 20.36
C PRO A 6 -15.94 -16.36 19.70
N ASN A 7 -15.35 -16.37 18.51
CA ASN A 7 -15.24 -15.18 17.68
C ASN A 7 -16.57 -14.90 16.93
N SER A 8 -16.71 -13.70 16.38
CA SER A 8 -17.95 -13.31 15.68
C SER A 8 -18.25 -14.16 14.43
N CYS A 9 -17.24 -14.66 13.73
CA CYS A 9 -17.45 -15.53 12.56
C CYS A 9 -18.02 -16.90 12.97
N HIS A 10 -17.44 -17.52 13.99
CA HIS A 10 -17.90 -18.79 14.57
C HIS A 10 -19.36 -18.70 14.99
N LEU A 11 -19.75 -17.61 15.67
CA LEU A 11 -21.14 -17.43 16.09
C LEU A 11 -22.10 -17.30 14.89
N ARG A 12 -21.66 -16.71 13.76
CA ARG A 12 -22.44 -16.64 12.52
C ARG A 12 -22.56 -17.99 11.84
N GLU A 13 -21.51 -18.80 11.84
CA GLU A 13 -21.53 -20.18 11.34
C GLU A 13 -22.52 -21.04 12.14
N VAL A 14 -22.54 -20.90 13.47
CA VAL A 14 -23.52 -21.57 14.33
C VAL A 14 -24.95 -21.10 14.01
N LEU A 15 -25.16 -19.81 13.69
CA LEU A 15 -26.47 -19.33 13.25
C LEU A 15 -26.91 -19.96 11.92
N ILE A 16 -25.99 -20.18 10.97
CA ILE A 16 -26.28 -20.91 9.72
C ILE A 16 -26.72 -22.34 10.03
N PHE A 17 -26.01 -23.01 10.94
CA PHE A 17 -26.38 -24.34 11.40
C PHE A 17 -27.81 -24.36 11.99
N CYS A 18 -28.14 -23.43 12.89
CA CYS A 18 -29.48 -23.30 13.45
C CYS A 18 -30.55 -23.02 12.37
N PHE A 19 -30.25 -22.17 11.40
CA PHE A 19 -31.14 -21.87 10.27
C PHE A 19 -31.43 -23.12 9.42
N ASN A 20 -30.40 -23.92 9.13
CA ASN A 20 -30.53 -25.18 8.38
C ASN A 20 -31.33 -26.23 9.16
N MET A 21 -31.25 -26.24 10.49
CA MET A 21 -32.10 -27.06 11.36
C MET A 21 -33.55 -26.56 11.47
N LYS A 22 -33.95 -25.53 10.69
CA LYS A 22 -35.29 -24.94 10.70
C LYS A 22 -35.70 -24.37 12.06
N LYS A 23 -34.73 -23.93 12.87
CA LYS A 23 -34.99 -23.23 14.14
C LYS A 23 -35.42 -21.81 13.86
N SER A 24 -36.26 -21.27 14.74
CA SER A 24 -36.60 -19.85 14.73
C SER A 24 -35.44 -19.02 15.27
N THR A 25 -35.40 -17.73 14.93
CA THR A 25 -34.38 -16.78 15.44
C THR A 25 -34.34 -16.75 16.97
N ALA A 26 -35.49 -16.82 17.62
CA ALA A 26 -35.60 -16.80 19.08
C ALA A 26 -35.01 -18.07 19.71
N GLU A 27 -35.24 -19.25 19.11
CA GLU A 27 -34.64 -20.51 19.55
C GLU A 27 -33.12 -20.51 19.35
N ALA A 28 -32.65 -20.03 18.20
CA ALA A 28 -31.22 -19.92 17.91
C ALA A 28 -30.52 -18.98 18.91
N HIS A 29 -31.11 -17.82 19.20
CA HIS A 29 -30.60 -16.90 20.20
C HIS A 29 -30.57 -17.54 21.60
N ARG A 30 -31.65 -18.19 22.04
CA ARG A 30 -31.69 -18.89 23.34
C ARG A 30 -30.61 -19.96 23.45
N MET A 31 -30.39 -20.76 22.40
CA MET A 31 -29.31 -21.77 22.39
C MET A 31 -27.94 -21.11 22.51
N LEU A 32 -27.67 -20.05 21.74
CA LEU A 32 -26.40 -19.33 21.81
C LEU A 32 -26.17 -18.67 23.17
N SER A 33 -27.18 -18.00 23.74
CA SER A 33 -27.08 -17.40 25.08
C SER A 33 -26.85 -18.45 26.17
N ASN A 34 -27.47 -19.62 26.05
CA ASN A 34 -27.26 -20.70 27.03
C ASN A 34 -25.85 -21.31 26.96
N ILE A 35 -25.26 -21.40 25.76
CA ILE A 35 -23.94 -22.03 25.55
C ILE A 35 -22.80 -21.02 25.81
N TYR A 36 -22.94 -19.80 25.29
CA TYR A 36 -21.86 -18.80 25.25
C TYR A 36 -22.06 -17.65 26.24
N GLY A 37 -23.20 -17.59 26.94
CA GLY A 37 -23.46 -16.57 27.96
C GLY A 37 -23.34 -15.15 27.40
N GLU A 38 -22.51 -14.33 28.03
CA GLU A 38 -22.25 -12.94 27.62
C GLU A 38 -21.54 -12.82 26.26
N ALA A 39 -20.83 -13.87 25.82
CA ALA A 39 -20.17 -13.89 24.51
C ALA A 39 -21.13 -14.18 23.35
N ALA A 40 -22.42 -14.38 23.63
CA ALA A 40 -23.43 -14.65 22.60
C ALA A 40 -23.76 -13.40 21.76
N ILE A 41 -24.17 -13.63 20.52
CA ILE A 41 -24.67 -12.57 19.63
C ILE A 41 -25.98 -12.02 20.21
N SER A 42 -26.16 -10.70 20.19
CA SER A 42 -27.41 -10.06 20.59
C SER A 42 -28.60 -10.45 19.70
N GLU A 43 -29.79 -10.49 20.28
CA GLU A 43 -31.03 -10.85 19.57
C GLU A 43 -31.25 -10.07 18.27
N ARG A 44 -30.91 -8.78 18.28
CA ARG A 44 -31.00 -7.90 17.10
C ARG A 44 -30.07 -8.36 15.97
N THR A 45 -28.84 -8.75 16.31
CA THR A 45 -27.86 -9.21 15.32
C THR A 45 -28.22 -10.61 14.82
N CYS A 46 -28.75 -11.48 15.68
CA CYS A 46 -29.32 -12.77 15.30
C CYS A 46 -30.45 -12.60 14.24
N HIS A 47 -31.38 -11.67 14.48
CA HIS A 47 -32.44 -11.33 13.50
C HIS A 47 -31.90 -10.86 12.16
N LYS A 48 -30.90 -9.98 12.14
CA LYS A 48 -30.28 -9.50 10.91
C LYS A 48 -29.68 -10.66 10.11
N TRP A 49 -28.90 -11.52 10.75
CA TRP A 49 -28.29 -12.69 10.09
C TRP A 49 -29.33 -13.65 9.54
N PHE A 50 -30.41 -13.91 10.30
CA PHE A 50 -31.52 -14.72 9.80
C PHE A 50 -32.22 -14.10 8.58
N GLN A 51 -32.26 -12.77 8.46
CA GLN A 51 -32.74 -12.10 7.25
C GLN A 51 -31.77 -12.30 6.07
N HIS A 52 -30.45 -12.19 6.28
CA HIS A 52 -29.44 -12.50 5.26
C HIS A 52 -29.59 -13.93 4.73
N PHE A 53 -29.71 -14.92 5.62
CA PHE A 53 -29.89 -16.33 5.23
C PHE A 53 -31.18 -16.57 4.46
N LYS A 54 -32.28 -15.88 4.81
CA LYS A 54 -33.53 -15.93 4.03
C LYS A 54 -33.37 -15.35 2.62
N ASN A 55 -32.47 -14.39 2.45
CA ASN A 55 -32.15 -13.80 1.16
C ASN A 55 -31.09 -14.61 0.38
N GLY A 56 -30.64 -15.75 0.93
CA GLY A 56 -29.63 -16.63 0.30
C GLY A 56 -28.18 -16.17 0.51
N ASP A 57 -27.93 -15.18 1.36
CA ASP A 57 -26.59 -14.68 1.68
C ASP A 57 -26.05 -15.40 2.92
N PHE A 58 -25.12 -16.33 2.70
CA PHE A 58 -24.47 -17.14 3.75
C PHE A 58 -23.01 -16.72 4.02
N HIS A 59 -22.59 -15.55 3.57
CA HIS A 59 -21.22 -15.08 3.78
C HIS A 59 -21.01 -14.67 5.24
N VAL A 60 -20.22 -15.44 6.00
CA VAL A 60 -20.03 -15.20 7.44
C VAL A 60 -19.01 -14.11 7.76
N GLU A 61 -18.05 -13.88 6.88
CA GLU A 61 -17.04 -12.85 7.12
C GLU A 61 -17.65 -11.45 6.93
N ASP A 62 -17.14 -10.48 7.69
CA ASP A 62 -17.47 -9.09 7.46
C ASP A 62 -17.08 -8.70 6.03
N GLN A 63 -18.08 -8.30 5.23
CA GLN A 63 -17.80 -7.69 3.95
C GLN A 63 -16.84 -6.53 4.18
N HIS A 64 -15.83 -6.43 3.32
CA HIS A 64 -14.93 -5.29 3.32
C HIS A 64 -15.79 -4.03 3.26
N ARG A 65 -15.88 -3.30 4.38
CA ARG A 65 -16.56 -2.02 4.40
C ARG A 65 -15.83 -1.18 3.36
N GLY A 66 -16.51 -0.91 2.25
CA GLY A 66 -15.98 -0.06 1.20
C GLY A 66 -15.40 1.17 1.88
N GLY A 67 -14.08 1.30 1.82
CA GLY A 67 -13.40 2.45 2.37
C GLY A 67 -13.97 3.70 1.72
N ARG A 68 -13.76 4.85 2.34
CA ARG A 68 -14.05 6.14 1.72
C ARG A 68 -13.49 6.16 0.29
N GLU A 69 -14.34 6.46 -0.68
CA GLU A 69 -13.95 6.56 -2.09
C GLU A 69 -12.69 7.40 -2.24
N LYS A 70 -11.78 6.96 -3.12
CA LYS A 70 -10.54 7.68 -3.41
C LYS A 70 -10.94 9.06 -3.97
N VAL A 71 -10.39 10.12 -3.38
CA VAL A 71 -10.67 11.50 -3.81
C VAL A 71 -10.01 11.81 -5.16
N PHE A 72 -8.98 11.05 -5.55
CA PHE A 72 -8.29 11.12 -6.84
C PHE A 72 -7.59 9.79 -7.15
N GLU A 73 -7.29 9.53 -8.43
CA GLU A 73 -6.65 8.29 -8.87
C GLU A 73 -5.12 8.32 -8.72
N ASP A 74 -4.51 7.16 -8.47
CA ASP A 74 -3.04 7.06 -8.35
C ASP A 74 -2.33 7.48 -9.63
N ALA A 75 -2.96 7.22 -10.78
CA ALA A 75 -2.42 7.57 -12.08
C ALA A 75 -2.24 9.09 -12.24
N GLU A 76 -3.18 9.89 -11.71
CA GLU A 76 -3.13 11.35 -11.81
C GLU A 76 -1.98 11.92 -10.97
N LEU A 77 -1.84 11.45 -9.73
CA LEU A 77 -0.73 11.86 -8.86
C LEU A 77 0.62 11.42 -9.42
N LYS A 78 0.69 10.23 -10.02
CA LYS A 78 1.92 9.74 -10.66
C LYS A 78 2.30 10.58 -11.89
N ALA A 79 1.34 10.95 -12.73
CA ALA A 79 1.59 11.80 -13.89
C ALA A 79 2.17 13.18 -13.51
N LEU A 80 1.71 13.76 -12.39
CA LEU A 80 2.27 15.03 -11.87
C LEU A 80 3.73 14.86 -11.40
N LEU A 81 4.03 13.76 -10.72
CA LEU A 81 5.38 13.46 -10.24
C LEU A 81 6.36 13.12 -11.37
N ASP A 82 5.87 12.51 -12.46
CA ASP A 82 6.68 12.20 -13.64
C ASP A 82 7.04 13.49 -14.42
N GLN A 83 6.21 14.54 -14.35
CA GLN A 83 6.52 15.85 -14.93
C GLN A 83 7.56 16.62 -14.11
N ASP A 84 7.40 16.63 -12.78
CA ASP A 84 8.36 17.26 -11.88
C ASP A 84 8.43 16.51 -10.55
N SER A 85 9.49 15.73 -10.40
CA SER A 85 9.75 14.92 -9.20
C SER A 85 10.07 15.73 -7.95
N CYS A 86 10.34 17.04 -8.09
CA CYS A 86 10.76 17.93 -7.00
C CYS A 86 9.59 18.75 -6.40
N GLN A 87 8.36 18.56 -6.88
CA GLN A 87 7.20 19.32 -6.42
C GLN A 87 6.90 19.15 -4.93
N ASN A 88 6.39 20.22 -4.33
CA ASN A 88 5.96 20.14 -2.94
C ASN A 88 4.54 19.57 -2.81
N GLN A 89 4.25 18.95 -1.67
CA GLN A 89 2.92 18.35 -1.42
C GLN A 89 1.78 19.38 -1.42
N LYS A 90 2.06 20.68 -1.21
CA LYS A 90 1.05 21.75 -1.23
C LYS A 90 0.65 22.12 -2.67
N GLU A 91 1.58 22.09 -3.61
CA GLU A 91 1.37 22.33 -5.04
C GLU A 91 0.62 21.18 -5.66
N LEU A 92 1.01 19.94 -5.33
CA LEU A 92 0.24 18.76 -5.73
C LEU A 92 -1.19 18.83 -5.19
N ALA A 93 -1.36 19.29 -3.94
CA ALA A 93 -2.66 19.43 -3.30
C ALA A 93 -3.53 20.48 -3.99
N ARG A 94 -2.93 21.61 -4.37
CA ARG A 94 -3.61 22.65 -5.14
C ARG A 94 -4.00 22.16 -6.54
N SER A 95 -3.13 21.40 -7.20
CA SER A 95 -3.37 20.88 -8.55
C SER A 95 -4.48 19.84 -8.58
N LEU A 96 -4.54 18.97 -7.57
CA LEU A 96 -5.54 17.92 -7.44
C LEU A 96 -6.80 18.36 -6.66
N GLY A 97 -6.86 19.61 -6.18
CA GLY A 97 -8.00 20.12 -5.41
C GLY A 97 -8.22 19.41 -4.06
N VAL A 98 -7.17 18.81 -3.50
CA VAL A 98 -7.24 18.02 -2.26
C VAL A 98 -6.45 18.63 -1.12
N THR A 99 -6.60 18.08 0.09
CA THR A 99 -5.79 18.49 1.23
C THR A 99 -4.37 17.91 1.14
N GLN A 100 -3.38 18.65 1.65
CA GLN A 100 -1.99 18.17 1.71
C GLN A 100 -1.86 16.85 2.50
N SER A 101 -2.71 16.64 3.51
CA SER A 101 -2.73 15.38 4.27
C SER A 101 -3.22 14.18 3.46
N ALA A 102 -4.14 14.38 2.50
CA ALA A 102 -4.57 13.34 1.58
C ALA A 102 -3.41 12.89 0.68
N ILE A 103 -2.63 13.85 0.16
CA ILE A 103 -1.42 13.57 -0.64
C ILE A 103 -0.37 12.84 0.18
N SER A 104 -0.09 13.32 1.39
CA SER A 104 0.89 12.68 2.29
C SER A 104 0.53 11.21 2.56
N LYS A 105 -0.74 10.93 2.86
CA LYS A 105 -1.24 9.55 3.06
C LYS A 105 -1.11 8.72 1.78
N ARG A 106 -1.44 9.31 0.63
CA ARG A 106 -1.42 8.61 -0.65
C ARG A 106 -0.01 8.26 -1.11
N LEU A 107 0.93 9.20 -1.02
CA LEU A 107 2.35 8.97 -1.32
C LEU A 107 2.91 7.82 -0.48
N LYS A 108 2.57 7.77 0.82
CA LYS A 108 2.95 6.66 1.71
C LYS A 108 2.32 5.33 1.27
N ALA A 109 1.04 5.33 0.90
CA ALA A 109 0.35 4.12 0.42
C ALA A 109 0.95 3.60 -0.90
N MET A 110 1.48 4.48 -1.75
CA MET A 110 2.20 4.12 -2.98
C MET A 110 3.67 3.72 -2.73
N GLY A 111 4.16 3.77 -1.48
CA GLY A 111 5.55 3.44 -1.14
C GLY A 111 6.58 4.49 -1.58
N MET A 112 6.15 5.71 -1.88
CA MET A 112 7.05 6.78 -2.30
C MET A 112 7.73 7.45 -1.10
N ILE A 113 9.02 7.78 -1.27
CA ILE A 113 9.84 8.45 -0.27
C ILE A 113 10.52 9.68 -0.86
N GLN A 114 10.64 10.74 -0.07
CA GLN A 114 11.38 11.93 -0.47
C GLN A 114 12.88 11.67 -0.31
N LYS A 115 13.64 11.88 -1.39
CA LYS A 115 15.11 11.83 -1.38
C LYS A 115 15.64 13.20 -1.79
N GLN A 116 16.75 13.60 -1.20
CA GLN A 116 17.47 14.79 -1.65
C GLN A 116 18.16 14.51 -2.98
N GLY A 117 18.28 15.55 -3.81
CA GLY A 117 19.02 15.48 -5.06
C GLY A 117 20.52 15.25 -4.81
N ASN A 118 21.19 14.66 -5.80
CA ASN A 118 22.64 14.48 -5.75
C ASN A 118 23.34 15.79 -6.13
N TRP A 119 24.43 16.10 -5.44
CA TRP A 119 25.29 17.22 -5.84
C TRP A 119 26.12 16.84 -7.08
N VAL A 120 26.01 17.64 -8.13
CA VAL A 120 26.78 17.47 -9.37
C VAL A 120 27.81 18.59 -9.44
N PRO A 121 29.12 18.30 -9.60
CA PRO A 121 30.18 19.32 -9.51
C PRO A 121 30.06 20.49 -10.48
N TYR A 122 29.49 20.26 -11.66
CA TYR A 122 29.26 21.29 -12.66
C TYR A 122 28.20 20.83 -13.68
N GLU A 123 27.56 21.81 -14.32
CA GLU A 123 26.64 21.57 -15.42
C GLU A 123 27.43 21.26 -16.70
N LEU A 124 27.21 20.07 -17.26
CA LEU A 124 27.85 19.62 -18.49
C LEU A 124 27.12 20.18 -19.71
N LYS A 125 27.87 20.78 -20.64
CA LYS A 125 27.30 21.15 -21.95
C LYS A 125 27.15 19.90 -22.82
N PRO A 126 26.23 19.89 -23.81
CA PRO A 126 26.04 18.72 -24.68
C PRO A 126 27.33 18.21 -25.33
N ARG A 127 28.23 19.12 -25.75
CA ARG A 127 29.54 18.77 -26.31
C ARG A 127 30.45 18.05 -25.30
N ASP A 128 30.41 18.45 -24.03
CA ASP A 128 31.20 17.82 -22.97
C ASP A 128 30.66 16.43 -22.65
N VAL A 129 29.32 16.26 -22.69
CA VAL A 129 28.66 14.96 -22.55
C VAL A 129 29.12 14.01 -23.65
N GLU A 130 29.06 14.44 -24.91
CA GLU A 130 29.45 13.64 -26.07
C GLU A 130 30.94 13.26 -26.00
N ARG A 131 31.82 14.22 -25.71
CA ARG A 131 33.26 13.96 -25.56
C ARG A 131 33.55 12.95 -24.44
N ARG A 132 32.85 13.07 -23.30
CA ARG A 132 32.98 12.13 -22.18
C ARG A 132 32.48 10.74 -22.55
N LEU A 133 31.31 10.65 -23.18
CA LEU A 133 30.72 9.37 -23.61
C LEU A 133 31.68 8.65 -24.58
N PHE A 134 32.13 9.35 -25.62
CA PHE A 134 33.07 8.79 -26.60
C PHE A 134 34.37 8.30 -25.94
N ALA A 135 34.98 9.10 -25.06
CA ALA A 135 36.18 8.69 -24.35
C ALA A 135 35.95 7.44 -23.48
N CYS A 136 34.81 7.37 -22.78
CA CYS A 136 34.44 6.21 -21.98
C CYS A 136 34.22 4.96 -22.84
N GLU A 137 33.53 5.07 -23.98
CA GLU A 137 33.32 3.95 -24.91
C GLU A 137 34.64 3.39 -25.43
N GLN A 138 35.55 4.25 -25.87
CA GLN A 138 36.88 3.84 -26.35
C GLN A 138 37.70 3.14 -25.26
N LEU A 139 37.66 3.65 -24.02
CA LEU A 139 38.35 3.02 -22.89
C LEU A 139 37.72 1.68 -22.50
N LEU A 140 36.38 1.59 -22.53
CA LEU A 140 35.64 0.36 -22.24
C LEU A 140 35.94 -0.73 -23.28
N GLU A 141 35.95 -0.37 -24.56
CA GLU A 141 36.27 -1.31 -25.64
C GLU A 141 37.71 -1.81 -25.52
N ARG A 142 38.66 -0.90 -25.26
CA ARG A 142 40.05 -1.27 -25.02
C ARG A 142 40.18 -2.23 -23.83
N GLN A 143 39.47 -1.97 -22.73
CA GLN A 143 39.48 -2.82 -21.55
C GLN A 143 38.92 -4.22 -21.84
N ARG A 144 37.84 -4.32 -22.63
CA ARG A 144 37.25 -5.59 -23.06
C ARG A 144 38.20 -6.41 -23.92
N ARG A 145 38.94 -5.77 -24.83
CA ARG A 145 39.93 -6.44 -25.69
C ARG A 145 41.13 -6.95 -24.90
N LYS A 146 41.70 -6.10 -24.05
CA LYS A 146 42.82 -6.47 -23.17
C LYS A 146 42.82 -5.59 -21.93
N GLY A 147 42.67 -6.23 -20.76
CA GLY A 147 42.70 -5.55 -19.48
C GLY A 147 43.98 -4.73 -19.29
N PHE A 148 43.84 -3.42 -19.12
CA PHE A 148 44.99 -2.50 -19.03
C PHE A 148 45.05 -1.71 -17.72
N LEU A 149 44.03 -1.84 -16.85
CA LEU A 149 43.96 -1.14 -15.57
C LEU A 149 45.19 -1.37 -14.68
N HIS A 150 45.79 -2.56 -14.71
CA HIS A 150 47.01 -2.90 -13.95
C HIS A 150 48.25 -2.09 -14.34
N ARG A 151 48.19 -1.33 -15.44
CA ARG A 151 49.29 -0.49 -15.96
C ARG A 151 49.05 0.99 -15.74
N ILE A 152 47.89 1.37 -15.19
CA ILE A 152 47.54 2.78 -15.00
C ILE A 152 48.14 3.27 -13.69
N VAL A 153 48.80 4.43 -13.76
CA VAL A 153 49.19 5.24 -12.59
C VAL A 153 48.42 6.55 -12.68
N ILE A 154 47.74 6.94 -11.60
CA ILE A 154 46.89 8.14 -11.53
C ILE A 154 47.50 9.08 -10.47
N GLY A 155 47.52 10.38 -10.75
CA GLY A 155 47.84 11.44 -9.79
C GLY A 155 46.81 12.56 -9.90
N ASP A 156 46.45 13.15 -8.76
CA ASP A 156 45.59 14.33 -8.66
C ASP A 156 46.10 15.21 -7.51
N GLU A 157 46.11 16.52 -7.70
CA GLU A 157 46.60 17.47 -6.69
C GLU A 157 45.42 17.98 -5.86
N LYS A 158 45.45 17.75 -4.55
CA LYS A 158 44.49 18.35 -3.61
C LYS A 158 45.15 19.52 -2.90
N MET A 159 44.48 20.66 -2.90
CA MET A 159 44.87 21.81 -2.08
C MET A 159 44.81 21.40 -0.60
N GLY A 160 45.91 21.60 0.13
CA GLY A 160 45.97 21.38 1.57
C GLY A 160 45.11 22.41 2.29
N SER A 161 44.13 21.93 3.06
CA SER A 161 43.31 22.71 3.97
C SER A 161 44.04 23.04 5.26
#